data_AF-A0A926TEE2-F1
#
_entry.id   AF-A0A926TEE2-F1
#
_cell.length_a   1.000
_cell.length_b   1.000
_cell.length_c   1.000
_cell.angle_alpha   90.00
_cell.angle_beta   90.00
_cell.angle_gamma   90.00
#
_symmetry.space_group_name_H-M   'P 1'
#
loop_
_entity.id
_entity.type
_entity.pdbx_description
1 polymer ?
#
loop_
_entity_poly.entity_id
_entity_poly.type
_entity_poly.pdbx_seq_one_letter_code
_entity_poly.pdbx_strand_id
1 'polypeptide(L)' 'MTSPVTISAGPEPIDFAPSETAVIVVDMQNAYASKCGYLDILGVDLSGIQPVIQSTRAAIDASRRAGM' A
#
# COMPACT_ATOMS: atom_id res chain seq x y z
N MET A 1 -16.07 17.06 7.31
CA MET A 1 -15.98 16.31 6.05
C MET A 1 -14.69 16.75 5.38
N THR A 2 -13.85 15.81 4.95
CA THR A 2 -12.59 16.12 4.25
C THR A 2 -12.88 16.55 2.82
N SER A 3 -12.29 17.66 2.38
CA SER A 3 -12.42 18.12 1.00
C SER A 3 -11.83 17.10 0.01
N PRO A 4 -12.38 17.00 -1.22
CA PRO A 4 -11.78 16.21 -2.30
C PRO A 4 -10.32 16.63 -2.55
N VAL A 5 -9.49 15.65 -2.88
CA VAL A 5 -8.07 15.83 -3.21
C VAL A 5 -7.78 15.32 -4.61
N THR A 6 -6.90 16.03 -5.32
CA THR A 6 -6.36 15.60 -6.61
C THR A 6 -4.94 15.08 -6.39
N ILE A 7 -4.64 13.88 -6.86
CA ILE A 7 -3.29 13.33 -6.89
C ILE A 7 -2.80 13.18 -8.32
N SER A 8 -1.51 13.43 -8.54
CA SER A 8 -0.87 13.09 -9.81
C SER A 8 -0.80 11.57 -9.96
N ALA A 9 -1.35 11.06 -11.04
CA ALA A 9 -1.35 9.66 -11.41
C ALA A 9 -1.32 9.53 -12.94
N GLY A 10 -1.07 8.33 -13.44
CA GLY A 10 -1.16 8.00 -14.85
C GLY A 10 -2.34 7.07 -15.11
N PRO A 11 -3.02 7.16 -16.28
CA PRO A 11 -2.75 8.08 -17.40
C PRO A 11 -3.18 9.54 -17.15
N GLU A 12 -4.07 9.79 -16.19
CA GLU A 12 -4.50 11.12 -15.78
C GLU A 12 -4.52 11.26 -14.24
N PRO A 13 -4.55 12.50 -13.70
CA PRO A 13 -4.75 12.74 -12.28
C PRO A 13 -6.05 12.13 -11.76
N ILE A 14 -6.04 11.73 -10.47
CA ILE A 14 -7.20 11.12 -9.82
C ILE A 14 -7.73 12.07 -8.74
N ASP A 15 -9.03 12.34 -8.81
CA ASP A 15 -9.79 13.09 -7.81
C ASP A 15 -10.60 12.13 -6.94
N PHE A 16 -10.51 12.28 -5.60
CA PHE A 16 -11.31 11.50 -4.68
C PHE A 16 -11.57 12.22 -3.36
N ALA A 17 -12.68 11.89 -2.70
CA ALA A 17 -12.96 12.33 -1.34
C ALA A 17 -12.45 11.28 -0.33
N PRO A 18 -11.52 11.64 0.59
CA PRO A 18 -11.02 10.69 1.58
C PRO A 18 -12.12 10.03 2.42
N SER A 19 -13.18 10.78 2.75
CA SER A 19 -14.33 10.28 3.52
C SER A 19 -15.21 9.26 2.78
N GLU A 20 -15.03 9.09 1.47
CA GLU A 20 -15.78 8.15 0.63
C GLU A 20 -14.87 7.07 0.02
N THR A 21 -13.62 7.01 0.46
CA THR A 21 -12.59 6.16 -0.13
C THR A 21 -11.90 5.34 0.95
N ALA A 22 -11.57 4.08 0.65
CA ALA A 22 -10.85 3.19 1.55
C ALA A 22 -9.51 2.74 0.95
N VAL A 23 -8.54 2.40 1.80
CA VAL A 23 -7.30 1.74 1.40
C VAL A 23 -7.39 0.24 1.67
N ILE A 24 -7.07 -0.56 0.66
CA ILE A 24 -7.00 -2.02 0.76
C ILE A 24 -5.53 -2.43 0.70
N VAL A 25 -5.07 -3.13 1.73
CA VAL A 25 -3.73 -3.74 1.79
C VAL A 25 -3.90 -5.24 1.58
N VAL A 26 -3.44 -5.73 0.44
CA VAL A 26 -3.62 -7.13 0.04
C VAL A 26 -2.39 -7.94 0.42
N ASP A 27 -2.61 -9.07 1.11
CA ASP A 27 -1.64 -10.15 1.35
C ASP A 27 -0.26 -9.74 1.89
N MET A 28 -0.19 -8.66 2.69
CA MET A 28 1.01 -8.24 3.41
C MET A 28 1.28 -9.11 4.65
N GLN A 29 1.24 -10.43 4.45
CA GLN A 29 1.41 -11.46 5.47
C GLN A 29 2.85 -11.99 5.43
N ASN A 30 3.37 -12.42 6.58
CA ASN A 30 4.75 -12.94 6.69
C ASN A 30 5.01 -14.16 5.76
N ALA A 31 3.99 -14.94 5.41
CA ALA A 31 4.12 -16.04 4.46
C ALA A 31 4.63 -15.56 3.08
N TYR A 32 4.23 -14.38 2.64
CA TYR A 32 4.62 -13.83 1.35
C TYR A 32 5.76 -12.82 1.44
N ALA A 33 5.87 -12.10 2.56
CA ALA A 33 6.71 -10.92 2.67
C ALA A 33 7.88 -11.06 3.66
N SER A 34 8.24 -12.27 4.12
CA SER A 34 9.30 -12.46 5.12
C SER A 34 10.21 -13.63 4.82
N LYS A 35 11.42 -13.57 5.39
CA LYS A 35 12.34 -14.70 5.43
C LYS A 35 11.72 -15.87 6.18
N CYS A 36 12.01 -17.07 5.71
CA CYS A 36 11.39 -18.32 6.14
C CYS A 36 9.86 -18.38 5.93
N GLY A 37 9.28 -17.44 5.17
CA GLY A 37 7.90 -17.50 4.72
C GLY A 37 7.73 -18.47 3.53
N TYR A 38 6.48 -18.73 3.16
CA TYR A 38 6.10 -19.56 2.02
C TYR A 38 6.89 -19.24 0.74
N LEU A 39 7.00 -17.97 0.32
CA LEU A 39 7.72 -17.61 -0.90
C LEU A 39 9.24 -17.80 -0.79
N ASP A 40 9.83 -17.52 0.38
CA ASP A 40 11.26 -17.76 0.62
C ASP A 40 11.57 -19.27 0.59
N ILE A 41 10.70 -20.10 1.18
CA ILE A 41 10.82 -21.57 1.16
C ILE A 41 10.75 -22.11 -0.27
N LEU A 42 9.93 -21.50 -1.14
CA LEU A 42 9.85 -21.85 -2.55
C LEU A 42 11.02 -21.32 -3.40
N GLY A 43 11.95 -20.56 -2.81
CA GLY A 43 13.11 -20.01 -3.50
C GLY A 43 12.81 -18.78 -4.37
N VAL A 44 11.68 -18.10 -4.12
CA VAL A 44 11.37 -16.83 -4.81
C VAL A 44 12.33 -15.75 -4.34
N ASP A 45 12.78 -14.90 -5.27
CA ASP A 45 13.58 -13.72 -4.90
C ASP A 45 12.70 -12.68 -4.18
N LEU A 46 13.06 -12.38 -2.94
CA LEU A 46 12.37 -11.41 -2.09
C LEU A 46 13.07 -10.04 -2.04
N SER A 47 14.10 -9.81 -2.85
CA SER A 47 14.88 -8.56 -2.86
C SER A 47 14.00 -7.30 -3.00
N GLY A 48 12.89 -7.39 -3.74
CA GLY A 48 11.93 -6.31 -3.94
C GLY A 48 10.91 -6.08 -2.81
N ILE A 49 10.83 -6.95 -1.80
CA ILE A 49 9.75 -6.91 -0.80
C ILE A 49 9.93 -5.74 0.18
N GLN A 50 11.15 -5.49 0.66
CA GLN A 50 11.39 -4.47 1.68
C GLN A 50 11.00 -3.05 1.22
N PRO A 51 11.34 -2.59 0.00
CA PRO A 51 10.84 -1.32 -0.53
C PRO A 51 9.30 -1.25 -0.65
N VAL A 52 8.64 -2.37 -0.98
CA VAL A 52 7.18 -2.43 -1.05
C VAL A 52 6.57 -2.24 0.33
N ILE A 53 7.07 -2.93 1.36
CA ILE A 53 6.61 -2.74 2.75
C ILE A 53 6.71 -1.27 3.17
N GLN A 54 7.82 -0.60 2.85
CA GLN A 54 8.03 0.80 3.19
C GLN A 54 7.03 1.72 2.47
N SER A 55 6.80 1.49 1.19
CA SER A 55 5.84 2.26 0.38
C SER A 55 4.40 2.04 0.84
N THR A 56 4.02 0.79 1.12
CA THR A 56 2.71 0.44 1.67
C THR A 56 2.49 1.10 3.03
N ARG A 57 3.49 1.10 3.91
CA ARG A 57 3.40 1.80 5.20
C ARG A 57 3.18 3.30 5.01
N ALA A 58 3.92 3.95 4.11
CA ALA A 58 3.76 5.38 3.84
C ALA A 58 2.35 5.72 3.36
N ALA A 59 1.77 4.88 2.49
CA ALA A 59 0.39 5.02 2.03
C ALA A 59 -0.61 4.86 3.18
N ILE A 60 -0.50 3.81 4.00
CA ILE A 60 -1.36 3.59 5.18
C ILE A 60 -1.31 4.79 6.13
N ASP A 61 -0.11 5.28 6.42
CA ASP A 61 0.06 6.41 7.35
C ASP A 61 -0.53 7.70 6.78
N ALA A 62 -0.43 7.93 5.47
CA ALA A 62 -1.09 9.07 4.81
C ALA A 62 -2.62 8.97 4.85
N SER A 63 -3.17 7.79 4.55
CA SER A 63 -4.62 7.55 4.58
C SER A 63 -5.21 7.71 5.97
N ARG A 64 -4.53 7.20 7.01
CA ARG A 64 -4.93 7.41 8.41
C ARG A 64 -4.94 8.88 8.79
N ARG A 65 -3.92 9.65 8.37
CA ARG A 65 -3.89 11.11 8.60
C ARG A 65 -5.02 11.84 7.87
N ALA A 66 -5.44 11.33 6.71
CA ALA A 66 -6.54 11.86 5.93
C ALA A 66 -7.93 11.43 6.45
N GLY A 67 -8.01 10.57 7.47
CA GLY A 67 -9.27 10.09 8.02
C GLY A 67 -10.03 9.13 7.10
N MET A 68 -9.30 8.42 6.25
CA MET A 68 -9.80 7.28 5.45
C MET A 68 -9.93 6.03 6.32
#